data_AF-A0A166XWE0-F1
#
_entry.id   AF-A0A166XWE0-F1
#
_cell.length_a   1.000
_cell.length_b   1.000
_cell.length_c   1.000
_cell.angle_alpha   90.00
_cell.angle_beta   90.00
_cell.angle_gamma   90.00
#
_symmetry.space_group_name_H-M   'P 1'
#
loop_
_entity.id
_entity.type
_entity.pdbx_description
1 polymer ?
#
loop_
_entity_poly.entity_id
_entity_poly.type
_entity_poly.pdbx_seq_one_letter_code
_entity_poly.pdbx_strand_id
1 'polypeptide(L)'
;MKSSLLLPFATLASAICHHRTSLYARSHGLTTRDEGGVEVATFDYNDLTGPLNWHGHSNQSSKCATGTQQSPINLNDTSATLVPGASLGFDVPDLPHGAEFENLGSTLEVVASNGTLTRHGRKFHLKQFHFHTPSEHRVESEYFPMEVHFVFEADAEQLKNSTGPSNSVLGFLIEVDNSAPSSFLKSVFAHLDEVEEPGSHSETEGLSFCELRTVLEHSEVYQYDGSLTTPPCTEGIAWNVVAEPLRIDDVTYRAAKKVMKFNARYTQNVPGRVNLLDHSRVILNTISA
;
A
#
# COMPACT_ATOMS: atom_id res chain seq x y z
N MET A 1 30.68 51.91 21.89
CA MET A 1 29.82 50.79 22.36
C MET A 1 29.21 50.15 21.13
N LYS A 2 29.72 49.01 20.68
CA LYS A 2 29.18 48.27 19.52
C LYS A 2 28.17 47.25 20.06
N SER A 3 26.91 47.38 19.63
CA SER A 3 25.82 46.48 20.02
C SER A 3 25.88 45.24 19.13
N SER A 4 26.11 44.07 19.73
CA SER A 4 26.04 42.77 19.08
C SER A 4 24.60 42.25 19.16
N LEU A 5 23.91 42.16 18.02
CA LEU A 5 22.67 41.41 17.92
C LEU A 5 23.00 39.93 17.70
N LEU A 6 22.78 39.11 18.73
CA LEU A 6 22.76 37.65 18.63
C LEU A 6 21.36 37.24 18.12
N LEU A 7 21.29 36.73 16.89
CA LEU A 7 20.10 36.00 16.42
C LEU A 7 20.07 34.61 17.09
N PRO A 8 18.93 34.16 17.63
CA PRO A 8 18.82 32.80 18.12
C PRO A 8 18.68 31.84 16.94
N PHE A 9 19.49 30.80 16.92
CA PHE A 9 19.27 29.61 16.09
C PHE A 9 17.99 28.92 16.59
N ALA A 10 16.87 29.19 15.92
CA ALA A 10 15.70 28.33 16.03
C ALA A 10 16.00 27.03 15.27
N THR A 11 16.23 25.96 16.01
CA THR A 11 16.20 24.61 15.45
C THR A 11 14.78 24.37 14.92
N LEU A 12 14.62 24.37 13.59
CA LEU A 12 13.43 23.80 12.98
C LEU A 12 13.42 22.30 13.29
N ALA A 13 12.79 21.92 14.39
CA ALA A 13 12.22 20.60 14.50
C ALA A 13 11.10 20.53 13.45
N SER A 14 11.43 20.01 12.27
CA SER A 14 10.44 19.63 11.27
C SER A 14 9.68 18.44 11.85
N ALA A 15 8.67 18.72 12.68
CA ALA A 15 7.61 17.78 12.95
C ALA A 15 6.86 17.58 11.64
N ILE A 16 7.25 16.56 10.88
CA ILE A 16 6.51 16.12 9.70
C ILE A 16 5.20 15.56 10.24
N CYS A 17 4.15 16.38 10.22
CA CYS A 17 2.79 15.94 10.53
C CYS A 17 2.30 14.99 9.43
N HIS A 18 2.72 13.72 9.47
CA HIS A 18 2.16 12.65 8.65
C HIS A 18 0.93 11.97 9.28
N HIS A 19 0.41 12.53 10.37
CA HIS A 19 -0.85 12.06 10.96
C HIS A 19 -1.97 12.17 9.91
N ARG A 20 -2.62 11.04 9.60
CA ARG A 20 -3.69 10.86 8.58
C ARG A 20 -3.25 10.56 7.14
N THR A 21 -2.01 10.12 6.93
CA THR A 21 -1.62 9.42 5.69
C THR A 21 -1.86 7.92 5.86
N SER A 22 -2.20 7.19 4.80
CA SER A 22 -2.42 5.73 4.76
C SER A 22 -1.20 4.88 5.20
N LEU A 23 -0.12 5.53 5.63
CA LEU A 23 1.10 4.92 6.14
C LEU A 23 0.96 4.43 7.59
N TYR A 24 0.11 5.07 8.39
CA TYR A 24 -0.14 4.63 9.76
C TYR A 24 -1.31 3.66 9.79
N ALA A 25 -1.17 2.56 10.51
CA ALA A 25 -2.36 1.92 11.08
C ALA A 25 -3.15 3.03 11.80
N ARG A 26 -4.45 3.15 11.56
CA ARG A 26 -5.33 3.91 12.46
C ARG A 26 -5.54 3.16 13.77
N SER A 27 -4.52 2.44 14.25
CA SER A 27 -4.39 2.04 15.63
C SER A 27 -4.14 3.29 16.46
N HIS A 28 -5.23 4.02 16.74
CA HIS A 28 -5.40 4.59 18.06
C HIS A 28 -4.95 3.52 19.06
N GLY A 29 -4.06 3.91 19.99
CA GLY A 29 -3.60 3.01 21.03
C GLY A 29 -4.77 2.33 21.74
N LEU A 30 -4.46 1.30 22.51
CA LEU A 30 -5.30 0.51 23.42
C LEU A 30 -6.19 1.33 24.38
N THR A 31 -7.02 2.21 23.84
CA THR A 31 -8.03 3.03 24.48
C THR A 31 -9.30 2.74 23.71
N THR A 32 -10.28 2.15 24.40
CA THR A 32 -11.67 2.02 24.00
C THR A 32 -12.07 3.14 23.04
N ARG A 33 -12.38 2.80 21.77
CA ARG A 33 -12.89 3.74 20.77
C ARG A 33 -14.18 4.36 21.34
N ASP A 34 -14.10 5.59 21.83
CA ASP A 34 -15.27 6.41 22.18
C ASP A 34 -15.99 6.78 20.87
N GLU A 35 -17.17 6.21 20.65
CA GLU A 35 -18.25 6.68 19.77
C GLU A 35 -17.90 7.25 18.37
N GLY A 36 -17.00 6.62 17.62
CA GLY A 36 -16.77 6.96 16.20
C GLY A 36 -16.35 5.74 15.40
N GLY A 37 -17.15 5.33 14.41
CA GLY A 37 -16.89 4.18 13.55
C GLY A 37 -15.61 4.30 12.69
N VAL A 38 -15.41 3.34 11.77
CA VAL A 38 -14.26 3.34 10.86
C VAL A 38 -14.24 4.66 10.06
N GLU A 39 -13.14 5.40 10.13
CA GLU A 39 -13.03 6.67 9.40
C GLU A 39 -12.98 6.40 7.88
N VAL A 40 -13.93 6.95 7.14
CA VAL A 40 -14.03 6.73 5.69
C VAL A 40 -13.04 7.62 4.94
N ALA A 41 -12.44 7.08 3.87
CA ALA A 41 -11.53 7.83 3.00
C ALA A 41 -12.24 9.03 2.35
N THR A 42 -11.51 10.14 2.23
CA THR A 42 -12.02 11.39 1.62
C THR A 42 -11.64 11.54 0.14
N PHE A 43 -11.02 10.53 -0.45
CA PHE A 43 -10.70 10.42 -1.88
C PHE A 43 -11.39 9.18 -2.44
N ASP A 44 -11.54 9.11 -3.76
CA ASP A 44 -12.05 7.92 -4.43
C ASP A 44 -11.28 7.62 -5.73
N TYR A 45 -11.87 6.80 -6.59
CA TYR A 45 -11.32 6.40 -7.89
C TYR A 45 -12.12 6.91 -9.10
N ASN A 46 -13.05 7.86 -8.89
CA ASN A 46 -13.99 8.32 -9.92
C ASN A 46 -13.91 9.83 -10.16
N ASP A 47 -14.20 10.24 -11.39
CA ASP A 47 -14.42 11.64 -11.76
C ASP A 47 -13.37 12.62 -11.20
N LEU A 48 -13.81 13.70 -10.56
CA LEU A 48 -12.95 14.75 -9.99
C LEU A 48 -12.34 14.33 -8.64
N THR A 49 -12.77 13.23 -8.06
CA THR A 49 -12.25 12.68 -6.82
C THR A 49 -11.23 11.56 -7.04
N GLY A 50 -11.01 11.18 -8.31
CA GLY A 50 -10.13 10.11 -8.73
C GLY A 50 -8.64 10.48 -8.94
N PRO A 51 -7.82 9.48 -9.31
CA PRO A 51 -6.36 9.56 -9.39
C PRO A 51 -5.78 10.71 -10.22
N LEU A 52 -6.48 11.13 -11.29
CA LEU A 52 -6.03 12.23 -12.14
C LEU A 52 -6.10 13.59 -11.42
N ASN A 53 -6.90 13.71 -10.36
CA ASN A 53 -7.12 14.94 -9.62
C ASN A 53 -6.81 14.86 -8.11
N TRP A 54 -6.26 13.75 -7.61
CA TRP A 54 -5.86 13.64 -6.19
C TRP A 54 -4.93 14.76 -5.72
N HIS A 55 -4.07 15.28 -6.59
CA HIS A 55 -3.21 16.42 -6.29
C HIS A 55 -3.96 17.72 -5.98
N GLY A 56 -5.20 17.86 -6.44
CA GLY A 56 -6.08 19.00 -6.20
C GLY A 56 -6.84 18.92 -4.86
N HIS A 57 -6.80 17.78 -4.16
CA HIS A 57 -7.57 17.58 -2.92
C HIS A 57 -6.89 18.17 -1.70
N SER A 58 -5.56 18.16 -1.68
CA SER A 58 -4.78 18.76 -0.60
C SER A 58 -3.37 19.11 -1.08
N ASN A 59 -2.77 20.14 -0.48
CA ASN A 59 -1.39 20.53 -0.78
C ASN A 59 -0.37 19.40 -0.54
N GLN A 60 -0.69 18.47 0.38
CA GLN A 60 0.15 17.32 0.69
C GLN A 60 0.16 16.28 -0.44
N SER A 61 -0.87 16.25 -1.29
CA SER A 61 -1.03 15.28 -2.38
C SER A 61 -0.38 15.72 -3.70
N SER A 62 0.40 16.81 -3.70
CA SER A 62 1.10 17.32 -4.89
C SER A 62 1.99 16.26 -5.55
N LYS A 63 2.54 15.32 -4.77
CA LYS A 63 3.35 14.21 -5.28
C LYS A 63 2.56 13.26 -6.18
N CYS A 64 1.24 13.17 -6.03
CA CYS A 64 0.41 12.38 -6.94
C CYS A 64 0.51 12.85 -8.41
N ALA A 65 0.81 14.13 -8.65
CA ALA A 65 0.96 14.69 -10.01
C ALA A 65 2.38 15.09 -10.39
N THR A 66 3.31 15.14 -9.44
CA THR A 66 4.67 15.65 -9.66
C THR A 66 5.77 14.65 -9.26
N GLY A 67 5.42 13.58 -8.54
CA GLY A 67 6.36 12.55 -8.12
C GLY A 67 6.92 11.79 -9.33
N THR A 68 8.20 11.45 -9.26
CA THR A 68 8.95 10.72 -10.30
C THR A 68 9.17 9.26 -9.96
N GLN A 69 8.91 8.84 -8.71
CA GLN A 69 8.99 7.46 -8.22
C GLN A 69 7.60 7.00 -7.78
N GLN A 70 6.62 7.14 -8.68
CA GLN A 70 5.23 6.84 -8.35
C GLN A 70 4.87 5.38 -8.64
N SER A 71 3.97 4.85 -7.83
CA SER A 71 3.39 3.51 -7.94
C SER A 71 1.88 3.59 -8.26
N PRO A 72 1.28 2.54 -8.85
CA PRO A 72 1.90 1.29 -9.31
C PRO A 72 2.63 1.45 -10.65
N ILE A 73 3.37 0.44 -11.10
CA ILE A 73 4.09 0.43 -12.39
C ILE A 73 3.83 -0.86 -13.17
N ASN A 74 4.19 -0.85 -14.46
CA ASN A 74 4.37 -2.09 -15.21
C ASN A 74 5.72 -2.71 -14.84
N LEU A 75 5.70 -3.93 -14.30
CA LEU A 75 6.87 -4.70 -13.87
C LEU A 75 7.46 -5.44 -15.06
N ASN A 76 8.74 -5.15 -15.34
CA ASN A 76 9.58 -5.80 -16.34
C ASN A 76 11.07 -5.55 -16.01
N ASP A 77 11.97 -6.12 -16.80
CA ASP A 77 13.43 -6.05 -16.61
C ASP A 77 14.01 -4.61 -16.59
N THR A 78 13.25 -3.60 -17.03
CA THR A 78 13.71 -2.20 -17.05
C THR A 78 13.20 -1.36 -15.89
N SER A 79 12.16 -1.83 -15.19
CA SER A 79 11.44 -1.05 -14.17
C SER A 79 11.59 -1.60 -12.75
N ALA A 80 11.96 -2.88 -12.62
CA ALA A 80 12.19 -3.55 -11.35
C ALA A 80 13.31 -4.59 -11.44
N THR A 81 13.92 -4.92 -10.30
CA THR A 81 14.91 -5.98 -10.18
C THR A 81 14.23 -7.26 -9.69
N LEU A 82 14.39 -8.38 -10.39
CA LEU A 82 13.99 -9.69 -9.86
C LEU A 82 15.02 -10.20 -8.87
N VAL A 83 14.53 -10.69 -7.73
CA VAL A 83 15.33 -11.39 -6.73
C VAL A 83 14.59 -12.64 -6.24
N PRO A 84 15.30 -13.68 -5.76
CA PRO A 84 14.65 -14.82 -5.13
C PRO A 84 13.88 -14.36 -3.89
N GLY A 85 12.63 -14.80 -3.71
CA GLY A 85 11.79 -14.39 -2.58
C GLY A 85 12.34 -14.84 -1.23
N ALA A 86 13.09 -15.94 -1.19
CA ALA A 86 13.86 -16.37 -0.02
C ALA A 86 14.93 -15.35 0.45
N SER A 87 15.23 -14.31 -0.33
CA SER A 87 16.08 -13.19 0.10
C SER A 87 15.38 -12.22 1.06
N LEU A 88 14.05 -12.29 1.19
CA LEU A 88 13.26 -11.53 2.15
C LEU A 88 12.98 -12.37 3.39
N GLY A 89 13.17 -11.78 4.58
CA GLY A 89 12.74 -12.39 5.84
C GLY A 89 11.30 -12.04 6.16
N PHE A 90 10.34 -12.88 5.81
CA PHE A 90 8.91 -12.68 6.11
C PHE A 90 8.48 -13.50 7.34
N ASP A 91 8.46 -12.85 8.50
CA ASP A 91 8.17 -13.45 9.80
C ASP A 91 6.88 -12.85 10.37
N VAL A 92 5.73 -13.28 9.85
CA VAL A 92 4.40 -12.90 10.32
C VAL A 92 3.73 -14.12 10.97
N PRO A 93 3.44 -14.09 12.28
CA PRO A 93 2.84 -15.24 12.95
C PRO A 93 1.38 -15.43 12.52
N ASP A 94 0.90 -16.67 12.64
CA ASP A 94 -0.51 -17.00 12.45
C ASP A 94 -1.37 -16.26 13.50
N LEU A 95 -2.55 -15.81 13.08
CA LEU A 95 -3.53 -15.11 13.92
C LEU A 95 -4.74 -16.02 14.12
N PRO A 96 -4.70 -16.96 15.10
CA PRO A 96 -5.72 -18.02 15.24
C PRO A 96 -7.12 -17.50 15.59
N HIS A 97 -7.22 -16.25 16.04
CA HIS A 97 -8.47 -15.58 16.39
C HIS A 97 -8.87 -14.50 15.37
N GLY A 98 -8.20 -14.45 14.22
CA GLY A 98 -8.44 -13.42 13.21
C GLY A 98 -7.89 -12.05 13.59
N ALA A 99 -8.36 -11.04 12.87
CA ALA A 99 -7.98 -9.64 13.05
C ALA A 99 -9.16 -8.73 12.66
N GLU A 100 -9.11 -7.47 13.11
CA GLU A 100 -10.10 -6.44 12.75
C GLU A 100 -10.12 -6.25 11.23
N PHE A 101 -11.32 -6.30 10.64
CA PHE A 101 -11.57 -6.18 9.21
C PHE A 101 -12.47 -4.98 8.95
N GLU A 102 -11.97 -4.00 8.20
CA GLU A 102 -12.61 -2.70 8.03
C GLU A 102 -12.89 -2.38 6.55
N ASN A 103 -14.02 -1.72 6.28
CA ASN A 103 -14.27 -1.09 4.99
C ASN A 103 -13.99 0.41 5.09
N LEU A 104 -12.86 0.83 4.52
CA LEU A 104 -12.42 2.23 4.55
C LEU A 104 -13.12 3.09 3.48
N GLY A 105 -13.98 2.50 2.65
CA GLY A 105 -14.56 3.13 1.46
C GLY A 105 -13.61 3.23 0.25
N SER A 106 -12.30 3.27 0.49
CA SER A 106 -11.27 3.19 -0.55
C SER A 106 -10.69 1.78 -0.73
N THR A 107 -10.75 0.95 0.30
CA THR A 107 -10.25 -0.42 0.32
C THR A 107 -10.90 -1.21 1.46
N LEU A 108 -10.83 -2.54 1.37
CA LEU A 108 -10.98 -3.42 2.52
C LEU A 108 -9.59 -3.61 3.17
N GLU A 109 -9.50 -3.40 4.47
CA GLU A 109 -8.26 -3.42 5.25
C GLU A 109 -8.38 -4.39 6.44
N VAL A 110 -7.32 -5.14 6.71
CA VAL A 110 -7.18 -5.96 7.91
C VAL A 110 -6.07 -5.38 8.77
N VAL A 111 -6.39 -5.03 10.02
CA VAL A 111 -5.44 -4.46 10.97
C VAL A 111 -4.67 -5.58 11.66
N ALA A 112 -3.42 -5.78 11.23
CA ALA A 112 -2.52 -6.79 11.77
C ALA A 112 -1.18 -6.15 12.14
N SER A 113 -0.83 -6.14 13.43
CA SER A 113 0.38 -5.48 13.93
C SER A 113 1.48 -6.43 14.40
N ASN A 114 1.24 -7.74 14.28
CA ASN A 114 2.20 -8.77 14.64
C ASN A 114 2.99 -9.20 13.41
N GLY A 115 4.32 -9.18 13.51
CA GLY A 115 5.21 -9.73 12.48
C GLY A 115 6.07 -8.70 11.77
N THR A 116 7.03 -9.19 11.00
CA THR A 116 8.06 -8.37 10.38
C THR A 116 8.42 -8.81 8.97
N LEU A 117 8.90 -7.85 8.18
CA LEU A 117 9.58 -8.06 6.92
C LEU A 117 11.03 -7.59 7.05
N THR A 118 11.98 -8.37 6.57
CA THR A 118 13.39 -7.96 6.49
C THR A 118 13.82 -7.89 5.03
N ARG A 119 14.22 -6.69 4.57
CA ARG A 119 14.74 -6.44 3.22
C ARG A 119 16.13 -5.82 3.34
N HIS A 120 17.13 -6.44 2.71
CA HIS A 120 18.53 -5.95 2.73
C HIS A 120 19.05 -5.64 4.15
N GLY A 121 18.70 -6.49 5.13
CA GLY A 121 19.09 -6.32 6.55
C GLY A 121 18.30 -5.26 7.33
N ARG A 122 17.41 -4.51 6.68
CA ARG A 122 16.49 -3.58 7.35
C ARG A 122 15.19 -4.30 7.72
N LYS A 123 14.75 -4.12 8.96
CA LYS A 123 13.55 -4.72 9.53
C LYS A 123 12.40 -3.71 9.52
N PHE A 124 11.24 -4.18 9.11
CA PHE A 124 9.99 -3.45 9.06
C PHE A 124 8.91 -4.25 9.81
N HIS A 125 8.05 -3.57 10.55
CA HIS A 125 6.98 -4.14 11.37
C HIS A 125 5.65 -4.01 10.64
N LEU A 126 4.88 -5.11 10.58
CA LEU A 126 3.58 -5.13 9.93
C LEU A 126 2.62 -4.16 10.62
N LYS A 127 1.78 -3.49 9.84
CA LYS A 127 0.75 -2.56 10.32
C LYS A 127 -0.64 -2.98 9.93
N GLN A 128 -0.80 -3.32 8.66
CA GLN A 128 -2.06 -3.74 8.06
C GLN A 128 -1.78 -4.45 6.74
N PHE A 129 -2.82 -5.08 6.20
CA PHE A 129 -2.86 -5.39 4.78
C PHE A 129 -4.22 -5.06 4.17
N HIS A 130 -4.24 -4.75 2.88
CA HIS A 130 -5.45 -4.33 2.18
C HIS A 130 -5.46 -4.79 0.73
N PHE A 131 -6.61 -4.68 0.08
CA PHE A 131 -6.89 -5.32 -1.21
C PHE A 131 -7.32 -4.34 -2.31
N HIS A 132 -6.85 -4.61 -3.52
CA HIS A 132 -7.21 -3.88 -4.73
C HIS A 132 -7.91 -4.80 -5.74
N THR A 133 -8.91 -4.26 -6.43
CA THR A 133 -9.59 -4.87 -7.57
C THR A 133 -9.76 -3.83 -8.70
N PRO A 134 -9.16 -4.04 -9.89
CA PRO A 134 -8.19 -5.09 -10.24
C PRO A 134 -6.84 -4.90 -9.51
N SER A 135 -5.82 -5.69 -9.87
CA SER A 135 -4.44 -5.40 -9.45
C SER A 135 -4.02 -4.00 -9.90
N GLU A 136 -3.17 -3.38 -9.09
CA GLU A 136 -2.59 -2.09 -9.39
C GLU A 136 -1.34 -2.26 -10.26
N HIS A 137 -0.48 -3.20 -9.89
CA HIS A 137 0.67 -3.60 -10.70
C HIS A 137 0.23 -4.41 -11.91
N ARG A 138 1.08 -4.36 -12.95
CA ARG A 138 1.02 -5.23 -14.12
C ARG A 138 2.35 -5.95 -14.28
N VAL A 139 2.33 -7.17 -14.81
CA VAL A 139 3.54 -7.92 -15.17
C VAL A 139 3.55 -8.07 -16.68
N GLU A 140 4.57 -7.54 -17.35
CA GLU A 140 4.62 -7.52 -18.83
C GLU A 140 3.31 -7.03 -19.47
N SER A 141 2.70 -6.01 -18.87
CA SER A 141 1.41 -5.38 -19.22
C SER A 141 0.15 -6.19 -18.91
N GLU A 142 0.27 -7.40 -18.40
CA GLU A 142 -0.85 -8.19 -17.90
C GLU A 142 -1.28 -7.70 -16.51
N TYR A 143 -2.58 -7.48 -16.32
CA TYR A 143 -3.16 -7.17 -15.01
C TYR A 143 -3.78 -8.44 -14.42
N PHE A 144 -3.93 -8.47 -13.11
CA PHE A 144 -4.53 -9.57 -12.37
C PHE A 144 -5.88 -9.17 -11.79
N PRO A 145 -6.79 -10.13 -11.52
CA PRO A 145 -8.09 -9.86 -10.92
C PRO A 145 -8.03 -9.08 -9.60
N MET A 146 -7.04 -9.34 -8.74
CA MET A 146 -6.84 -8.65 -7.47
C MET A 146 -5.36 -8.54 -7.10
N GLU A 147 -5.06 -7.67 -6.13
CA GLU A 147 -3.74 -7.56 -5.49
C GLU A 147 -3.91 -7.28 -4.00
N VAL A 148 -3.06 -7.86 -3.16
CA VAL A 148 -3.01 -7.57 -1.72
C VAL A 148 -1.69 -6.88 -1.37
N HIS A 149 -1.76 -5.84 -0.56
CA HIS A 149 -0.60 -5.07 -0.07
C HIS A 149 -0.45 -5.24 1.43
N PHE A 150 0.62 -5.90 1.87
CA PHE A 150 1.04 -5.92 3.27
C PHE A 150 1.95 -4.73 3.55
N VAL A 151 1.53 -3.82 4.42
CA VAL A 151 2.24 -2.58 4.71
C VAL A 151 3.06 -2.72 5.99
N PHE A 152 4.35 -2.43 5.87
CA PHE A 152 5.30 -2.46 6.98
C PHE A 152 5.97 -1.11 7.18
N GLU A 153 6.26 -0.77 8.44
CA GLU A 153 7.03 0.41 8.84
C GLU A 153 8.39 0.01 9.39
N ALA A 154 9.44 0.70 8.96
CA ALA A 154 10.79 0.42 9.43
C ALA A 154 10.93 0.65 10.94
N ASP A 155 11.78 -0.16 11.57
CA ASP A 155 12.10 -0.01 12.98
C ASP A 155 12.65 1.40 13.28
N ALA A 156 12.09 2.07 14.28
CA ALA A 156 12.41 3.46 14.61
C ALA A 156 13.91 3.65 14.95
N GLU A 157 14.56 2.65 15.56
CA GLU A 157 15.99 2.71 15.85
C GLU A 157 16.83 2.62 14.58
N GLN A 158 16.36 1.86 13.58
CA GLN A 158 17.01 1.77 12.27
C GLN A 158 16.82 3.05 11.42
N LEU A 159 15.76 3.85 11.67
CA LEU A 159 15.60 5.16 11.02
C LEU A 159 16.60 6.21 11.52
N LYS A 160 16.97 6.20 12.81
CA LYS A 160 17.78 7.28 13.41
C LYS A 160 19.15 7.47 12.74
N ASN A 161 19.71 6.41 12.15
CA ASN A 161 21.07 6.38 11.64
C ASN A 161 21.18 5.92 10.17
N SER A 162 20.10 5.93 9.40
CA SER A 162 20.14 5.47 8.01
C SER A 162 19.32 6.32 7.06
N THR A 163 19.87 6.53 5.87
CA THR A 163 19.13 7.00 4.69
C THR A 163 18.58 5.77 3.99
N GLY A 164 17.35 5.40 4.30
CA GLY A 164 16.67 4.29 3.66
C GLY A 164 15.16 4.39 3.84
N PRO A 165 14.40 3.51 3.18
CA PRO A 165 12.95 3.59 3.16
C PRO A 165 12.37 3.49 4.57
N SER A 166 11.42 4.37 4.90
CA SER A 166 10.67 4.31 6.16
C SER A 166 9.60 3.23 6.12
N ASN A 167 9.23 2.74 4.94
CA ASN A 167 8.15 1.80 4.73
C ASN A 167 8.54 0.78 3.66
N SER A 168 8.00 -0.43 3.80
CA SER A 168 8.08 -1.46 2.78
C SER A 168 6.72 -2.08 2.57
N VAL A 169 6.40 -2.41 1.33
CA VAL A 169 5.18 -3.13 0.98
C VAL A 169 5.56 -4.47 0.38
N LEU A 170 4.93 -5.53 0.87
CA LEU A 170 4.95 -6.86 0.24
C LEU A 170 3.62 -7.08 -0.46
N GLY A 171 3.64 -7.10 -1.79
CA GLY A 171 2.48 -7.30 -2.63
C GLY A 171 2.38 -8.74 -3.13
N PHE A 172 1.18 -9.33 -3.11
CA PHE A 172 0.89 -10.56 -3.85
C PHE A 172 -0.18 -10.27 -4.89
N LEU A 173 0.09 -10.69 -6.14
CA LEU A 173 -0.90 -10.75 -7.20
C LEU A 173 -1.88 -11.89 -6.90
N ILE A 174 -3.12 -11.77 -7.34
CA ILE A 174 -4.17 -12.76 -7.07
C ILE A 174 -4.90 -13.09 -8.37
N GLU A 175 -4.88 -14.36 -8.74
CA GLU A 175 -5.52 -14.90 -9.95
C GLU A 175 -6.79 -15.70 -9.61
N VAL A 176 -7.80 -15.63 -10.48
CA VAL A 176 -9.02 -16.42 -10.30
C VAL A 176 -8.76 -17.84 -10.79
N ASP A 177 -8.70 -18.78 -9.85
CA ASP A 177 -8.47 -20.20 -10.10
C ASP A 177 -9.16 -21.06 -9.04
N ASN A 178 -10.10 -21.89 -9.49
CA ASN A 178 -10.91 -22.75 -8.63
C ASN A 178 -10.22 -24.06 -8.22
N SER A 179 -9.04 -24.37 -8.77
CA SER A 179 -8.37 -25.67 -8.57
C SER A 179 -7.74 -25.81 -7.18
N ALA A 180 -7.16 -24.73 -6.66
CA ALA A 180 -6.49 -24.70 -5.35
C ALA A 180 -6.55 -23.29 -4.75
N PRO A 181 -7.75 -22.79 -4.38
CA PRO A 181 -7.91 -21.46 -3.83
C PRO A 181 -7.22 -21.34 -2.45
N SER A 182 -6.65 -20.16 -2.20
CA SER A 182 -5.95 -19.81 -0.97
C SER A 182 -6.89 -19.89 0.23
N SER A 183 -6.48 -20.65 1.25
CA SER A 183 -7.19 -20.70 2.53
C SER A 183 -7.09 -19.38 3.28
N PHE A 184 -5.97 -18.67 3.15
CA PHE A 184 -5.79 -17.33 3.70
C PHE A 184 -6.84 -16.36 3.15
N LEU A 185 -6.98 -16.27 1.82
CA LEU A 185 -7.96 -15.36 1.20
C LEU A 185 -9.39 -15.73 1.58
N LYS A 186 -9.71 -17.03 1.64
CA LYS A 186 -11.02 -17.49 2.08
C LYS A 186 -11.36 -17.05 3.50
N SER A 187 -10.41 -17.17 4.44
CA SER A 187 -10.63 -16.76 5.84
C SER A 187 -10.68 -15.25 6.03
N VAL A 188 -9.92 -14.48 5.24
CA VAL A 188 -10.05 -13.01 5.23
C VAL A 188 -11.46 -12.59 4.80
N PHE A 189 -11.97 -13.19 3.72
CA PHE A 189 -13.24 -12.78 3.10
C PHE A 189 -14.48 -13.52 3.63
N ALA A 190 -14.35 -14.26 4.74
CA ALA A 190 -15.44 -15.06 5.30
C ALA A 190 -16.65 -14.23 5.75
N HIS A 191 -16.41 -13.02 6.27
CA HIS A 191 -17.42 -12.09 6.83
C HIS A 191 -17.63 -10.85 5.96
N LEU A 192 -17.52 -10.98 4.62
CA LEU A 192 -17.67 -9.86 3.69
C LEU A 192 -19.04 -9.15 3.77
N ASP A 193 -20.10 -9.89 4.12
CA ASP A 193 -21.46 -9.38 4.29
C ASP A 193 -21.60 -8.43 5.49
N GLU A 194 -20.70 -8.53 6.46
CA GLU A 194 -20.65 -7.63 7.61
C GLU A 194 -19.91 -6.32 7.29
N VAL A 195 -19.18 -6.26 6.17
CA VAL A 195 -18.38 -5.10 5.75
C VAL A 195 -18.78 -4.50 4.40
N GLU A 196 -20.05 -4.62 3.99
CA GLU A 196 -20.50 -4.12 2.67
C GLU A 196 -20.43 -2.59 2.51
N GLU A 197 -20.62 -1.84 3.61
CA GLU A 197 -20.77 -0.38 3.56
C GLU A 197 -19.51 0.37 4.06
N PRO A 198 -19.07 1.46 3.40
CA PRO A 198 -17.98 2.27 3.92
C PRO A 198 -18.22 2.71 5.37
N GLY A 199 -17.25 2.45 6.25
CA GLY A 199 -17.35 2.73 7.68
C GLY A 199 -17.73 1.53 8.56
N SER A 200 -18.12 0.41 7.95
CA SER A 200 -18.40 -0.84 8.67
C SER A 200 -17.11 -1.58 9.07
N HIS A 201 -17.21 -2.42 10.08
CA HIS A 201 -16.14 -3.31 10.53
C HIS A 201 -16.70 -4.66 10.99
N SER A 202 -15.83 -5.66 10.99
CA SER A 202 -16.04 -7.02 11.51
C SER A 202 -14.67 -7.59 11.93
N GLU A 203 -14.57 -8.90 12.04
CA GLU A 203 -13.33 -9.65 12.27
C GLU A 203 -13.18 -10.71 11.16
N THR A 204 -11.95 -11.00 10.77
CA THR A 204 -11.67 -12.15 9.90
C THR A 204 -11.81 -13.46 10.66
N GLU A 205 -11.92 -14.59 9.95
CA GLU A 205 -11.61 -15.88 10.58
C GLU A 205 -10.11 -15.98 10.94
N GLY A 206 -9.72 -17.06 11.62
CA GLY A 206 -8.32 -17.35 11.93
C GLY A 206 -7.43 -17.35 10.68
N LEU A 207 -6.36 -16.56 10.69
CA LEU A 207 -5.47 -16.38 9.55
C LEU A 207 -4.19 -17.19 9.72
N SER A 208 -3.93 -18.10 8.78
CA SER A 208 -2.62 -18.75 8.66
C SER A 208 -1.79 -18.11 7.57
N PHE A 209 -0.57 -17.72 7.89
CA PHE A 209 0.37 -17.09 6.95
C PHE A 209 1.33 -18.12 6.31
N CYS A 210 1.10 -19.41 6.56
CA CYS A 210 1.96 -20.49 6.08
C CYS A 210 2.01 -20.57 4.54
N GLU A 211 0.85 -20.41 3.89
CA GLU A 211 0.76 -20.36 2.43
C GLU A 211 1.58 -19.20 1.85
N LEU A 212 1.40 -17.99 2.38
CA LEU A 212 2.10 -16.79 1.91
C LEU A 212 3.62 -16.93 2.06
N ARG A 213 4.09 -17.48 3.19
CA ARG A 213 5.51 -17.83 3.39
C ARG A 213 6.00 -18.81 2.31
N THR A 214 5.25 -19.87 2.08
CA THR A 214 5.61 -20.91 1.10
C THR A 214 5.69 -20.34 -0.31
N VAL A 215 4.70 -19.55 -0.72
CA VAL A 215 4.66 -18.89 -2.05
C VAL A 215 5.83 -17.93 -2.20
N LEU A 216 6.09 -17.09 -1.19
CA LEU A 216 7.22 -16.18 -1.20
C LEU A 216 8.57 -16.91 -1.31
N GLU A 217 8.80 -17.95 -0.51
CA GLU A 217 10.05 -18.70 -0.50
C GLU A 217 10.38 -19.37 -1.84
N HIS A 218 9.35 -19.75 -2.62
CA HIS A 218 9.48 -20.47 -3.89
C HIS A 218 9.21 -19.62 -5.13
N SER A 219 9.08 -18.29 -4.97
CA SER A 219 8.82 -17.35 -6.06
C SER A 219 10.00 -16.40 -6.28
N GLU A 220 10.05 -15.80 -7.47
CA GLU A 220 10.78 -14.55 -7.68
C GLU A 220 9.96 -13.36 -7.16
N VAL A 221 10.64 -12.26 -6.86
CA VAL A 221 10.06 -11.03 -6.33
C VAL A 221 10.61 -9.84 -7.11
N TYR A 222 9.71 -9.04 -7.67
CA TYR A 222 10.05 -7.75 -8.27
C TYR A 222 10.28 -6.72 -7.17
N GLN A 223 11.49 -6.17 -7.10
CA GLN A 223 11.82 -5.09 -6.18
C GLN A 223 12.08 -3.77 -6.91
N TYR A 224 11.47 -2.70 -6.40
CA TYR A 224 11.74 -1.34 -6.82
C TYR A 224 11.44 -0.36 -5.68
N ASP A 225 11.99 0.86 -5.76
CA ASP A 225 11.64 1.94 -4.84
C ASP A 225 10.60 2.84 -5.51
N GLY A 226 9.46 3.01 -4.86
CA GLY A 226 8.27 3.65 -5.43
C GLY A 226 7.54 4.55 -4.42
N SER A 227 6.21 4.60 -4.52
CA SER A 227 5.35 5.42 -3.67
C SER A 227 4.18 4.64 -3.09
N LEU A 228 3.43 5.30 -2.20
CA LEU A 228 2.04 4.91 -1.96
C LEU A 228 1.24 4.98 -3.26
N THR A 229 0.30 4.05 -3.43
CA THR A 229 -0.66 4.05 -4.53
C THR A 229 -1.94 4.84 -4.22
N THR A 230 -2.02 5.41 -3.02
CA THR A 230 -3.10 6.30 -2.55
C THR A 230 -2.53 7.65 -2.11
N PRO A 231 -3.36 8.72 -2.02
CA PRO A 231 -2.93 10.00 -1.48
C PRO A 231 -2.33 9.86 -0.07
N PRO A 232 -1.25 10.60 0.25
CA PRO A 232 -0.65 11.70 -0.54
C PRO A 232 0.41 11.25 -1.57
N CYS A 233 0.45 9.97 -1.95
CA CYS A 233 1.39 9.40 -2.91
C CYS A 233 2.86 9.59 -2.51
N THR A 234 3.13 9.49 -1.20
CA THR A 234 4.48 9.60 -0.60
C THR A 234 5.45 8.61 -1.26
N GLU A 235 6.58 9.10 -1.74
CA GLU A 235 7.66 8.32 -2.34
C GLU A 235 8.61 7.75 -1.28
N GLY A 236 9.50 6.83 -1.67
CA GLY A 236 10.44 6.18 -0.77
C GLY A 236 9.90 4.90 -0.14
N ILE A 237 8.92 4.27 -0.79
CA ILE A 237 8.36 2.98 -0.39
C ILE A 237 9.18 1.86 -1.05
N ALA A 238 9.70 0.94 -0.25
CA ALA A 238 10.35 -0.27 -0.76
C ALA A 238 9.31 -1.31 -1.17
N TRP A 239 9.03 -1.41 -2.47
CA TRP A 239 8.09 -2.38 -3.02
C TRP A 239 8.75 -3.73 -3.26
N ASN A 240 8.02 -4.79 -2.92
CA ASN A 240 8.38 -6.18 -3.17
C ASN A 240 7.12 -6.89 -3.68
N VAL A 241 7.01 -7.15 -4.98
CA VAL A 241 5.82 -7.80 -5.57
C VAL A 241 6.17 -9.23 -5.93
N VAL A 242 5.49 -10.18 -5.30
CA VAL A 242 5.70 -11.62 -5.53
C VAL A 242 5.14 -12.01 -6.90
N ALA A 243 5.97 -12.67 -7.72
CA ALA A 243 5.65 -12.99 -9.09
C ALA A 243 4.63 -14.13 -9.23
N GLU A 244 4.72 -15.17 -8.39
CA GLU A 244 3.72 -16.24 -8.34
C GLU A 244 2.45 -15.73 -7.66
N PRO A 245 1.28 -15.74 -8.33
CA PRO A 245 0.05 -15.24 -7.77
C PRO A 245 -0.55 -16.20 -6.74
N LEU A 246 -1.23 -15.65 -5.74
CA LEU A 246 -2.18 -16.40 -4.94
C LEU A 246 -3.41 -16.75 -5.79
N ARG A 247 -4.13 -17.80 -5.41
CA ARG A 247 -5.34 -18.23 -6.11
C ARG A 247 -6.58 -17.87 -5.31
N ILE A 248 -7.61 -17.32 -5.95
CA ILE A 248 -8.92 -17.07 -5.35
C ILE A 248 -9.99 -17.78 -6.17
N ASP A 249 -11.00 -18.35 -5.52
CA ASP A 249 -12.13 -18.93 -6.24
C ASP A 249 -13.07 -17.85 -6.81
N ASP A 250 -13.83 -18.21 -7.84
CA ASP A 250 -14.67 -17.29 -8.57
C ASP A 250 -15.83 -16.71 -7.73
N VAL A 251 -16.30 -17.44 -6.71
CA VAL A 251 -17.38 -17.00 -5.83
C VAL A 251 -16.84 -15.94 -4.87
N THR A 252 -15.73 -16.21 -4.20
CA THR A 252 -15.08 -15.28 -3.27
C THR A 252 -14.61 -14.02 -3.99
N TYR A 253 -14.00 -14.15 -5.18
CA TYR A 253 -13.61 -12.99 -6.00
C TYR A 253 -14.80 -12.09 -6.34
N ARG A 254 -15.91 -12.66 -6.81
CA ARG A 254 -17.09 -11.86 -7.17
C ARG A 254 -17.70 -11.17 -5.96
N ALA A 255 -17.71 -11.82 -4.79
CA ALA A 255 -18.18 -11.21 -3.54
C ALA A 255 -17.28 -10.04 -3.13
N ALA A 256 -15.96 -10.25 -3.08
CA ALA A 256 -14.99 -9.22 -2.72
C ALA A 256 -15.05 -8.03 -3.70
N LYS A 257 -15.10 -8.30 -5.01
CA LYS A 257 -15.25 -7.27 -6.05
C LYS A 257 -16.57 -6.51 -5.95
N LYS A 258 -17.66 -7.14 -5.52
CA LYS A 258 -18.96 -6.46 -5.35
C LYS A 258 -18.86 -5.39 -4.25
N VAL A 259 -18.14 -5.68 -3.16
CA VAL A 259 -17.92 -4.75 -2.04
C VAL A 259 -16.91 -3.65 -2.43
N MET A 260 -15.71 -4.03 -2.87
CA MET A 260 -14.63 -3.08 -3.18
C MET A 260 -14.87 -2.27 -4.47
N LYS A 261 -15.67 -2.79 -5.41
CA LYS A 261 -15.96 -2.21 -6.72
C LYS A 261 -14.69 -2.03 -7.56
N PHE A 262 -14.15 -0.81 -7.60
CA PHE A 262 -12.94 -0.45 -8.33
C PHE A 262 -12.11 0.47 -7.44
N ASN A 263 -10.87 0.07 -7.17
CA ASN A 263 -9.96 0.82 -6.33
C ASN A 263 -8.49 0.69 -6.76
N ALA A 264 -8.26 0.59 -8.06
CA ALA A 264 -6.91 0.51 -8.63
C ALA A 264 -6.50 1.85 -9.26
N ARG A 265 -5.34 2.38 -8.87
CA ARG A 265 -4.70 3.51 -9.55
C ARG A 265 -4.16 3.06 -10.90
N TYR A 266 -4.18 3.94 -11.90
CA TYR A 266 -3.55 3.67 -13.19
C TYR A 266 -2.03 3.49 -13.03
N THR A 267 -1.39 2.69 -13.90
CA THR A 267 0.07 2.51 -13.90
C THR A 267 0.80 3.82 -14.21
N GLN A 268 1.84 4.09 -13.45
CA GLN A 268 2.67 5.28 -13.54
C GLN A 268 3.82 5.06 -14.53
N ASN A 269 4.62 6.11 -14.74
CA ASN A 269 5.83 6.01 -15.57
C ASN A 269 6.89 5.12 -14.90
N VAL A 270 7.91 4.72 -15.65
CA VAL A 270 9.08 4.02 -15.10
C VAL A 270 9.67 4.86 -13.96
N PRO A 271 9.99 4.29 -12.78
CA PRO A 271 10.56 5.04 -11.67
C PRO A 271 11.78 5.88 -12.08
N GLY A 272 11.82 7.12 -11.61
CA GLY A 272 12.82 8.13 -11.98
C GLY A 272 12.49 8.94 -13.25
N ARG A 273 11.44 8.59 -13.99
CA ARG A 273 10.95 9.39 -15.13
C ARG A 273 9.91 10.42 -14.69
N VAL A 274 9.62 11.36 -15.60
CA VAL A 274 8.63 12.42 -15.36
C VAL A 274 7.25 11.83 -15.08
N ASN A 275 6.52 12.44 -14.13
CA ASN A 275 5.14 12.10 -13.86
C ASN A 275 4.28 12.28 -15.13
N LEU A 276 3.34 11.37 -15.38
CA LEU A 276 2.49 11.42 -16.58
C LEU A 276 1.58 12.66 -16.61
N LEU A 277 1.11 13.13 -15.45
CA LEU A 277 0.29 14.35 -15.35
C LEU A 277 1.13 15.60 -15.58
N ASP A 278 2.31 15.68 -14.97
CA ASP A 278 3.23 16.81 -15.20
C ASP A 278 3.71 16.87 -16.66
N HIS A 279 4.00 15.71 -17.26
CA HIS A 279 4.33 15.60 -18.68
C HIS A 279 3.20 16.13 -19.57
N SER A 280 1.97 15.72 -19.29
CA SER A 280 0.78 16.18 -20.02
C SER A 280 0.60 17.70 -19.92
N ARG A 281 0.77 18.26 -18.72
CA ARG A 281 0.71 19.71 -18.47
C ARG A 281 1.75 20.48 -19.32
N VAL A 282 3.00 20.00 -19.36
CA VAL A 282 4.07 20.62 -20.14
C VAL A 282 3.77 20.55 -21.65
N ILE A 283 3.30 19.42 -22.15
CA ILE A 283 2.94 19.25 -23.56
C ILE A 283 1.80 20.19 -23.96
N LEU A 284 0.71 20.25 -23.17
CA LEU A 284 -0.44 21.11 -23.46
C LEU A 284 -0.05 22.58 -23.56
N ASN A 285 0.80 23.06 -22.65
CA ASN A 285 1.31 24.43 -22.70
C ASN A 285 2.20 24.70 -23.92
N THR A 286 2.91 23.68 -24.40
CA THR A 286 3.79 23.80 -25.57
C THR A 286 2.99 23.82 -26.88
N ILE A 287 1.95 23.01 -26.99
CA ILE A 287 1.09 22.96 -28.20
C ILE A 287 0.17 24.18 -28.28
N SER A 288 -0.17 24.79 -27.15
CA SER A 288 -1.07 25.96 -27.09
C SER A 288 -0.37 27.31 -27.27
N ALA A 289 0.96 27.32 -27.38
CA ALA A 289 1.79 28.51 -27.57
C ALA A 289 2.15 28.70 -29.05
#